data_AF-A0A2S0L933-F1
#
_entry.id   AF-A0A2S0L933-F1
#
_cell.length_a   1.000
_cell.length_b   1.000
_cell.length_c   1.000
_cell.angle_alpha   90.00
_cell.angle_beta   90.00
_cell.angle_gamma   90.00
#
_symmetry.space_group_name_H-M   'P 1'
#
loop_
_entity.id
_entity.type
_entity.pdbx_description
1 polymer ?
#
loop_
_entity_poly.entity_id
_entity_poly.type
_entity_poly.pdbx_seq_one_letter_code
_entity_poly.pdbx_strand_id
1 'polypeptide(L)'
;MKETNEPIAGISPYERGYKPIGYLEQIPLLRLIDADEKLIVVKTTEAMLEALQLSHTEPIYIAAEVLLDEISKEEFISKFVPDERLRILVSCTSDTFGIIALLRNLRAISGRLTQNTQLRICCYIHSFGEYLYALIAQTDELIADESERHLISPENQLLLANTLICNTIDPFY
;
A
#
# COMPACT_ATOMS: atom_id res chain seq x y z
N MET A 1 -38.76 1.98 33.00
CA MET A 1 -37.31 1.72 33.13
C MET A 1 -36.60 2.93 32.54
N LYS A 2 -35.75 3.62 33.32
CA LYS A 2 -34.91 4.69 32.78
C LYS A 2 -33.79 4.02 31.98
N GLU A 3 -33.75 4.27 30.68
CA GLU A 3 -32.61 3.92 29.84
C GLU A 3 -31.41 4.74 30.31
N THR A 4 -30.49 4.07 31.00
CA THR A 4 -29.16 4.61 31.25
C THR A 4 -28.39 4.52 29.94
N ASN A 5 -28.36 5.62 29.18
CA ASN A 5 -27.36 5.86 28.14
C ASN A 5 -26.00 6.01 28.83
N GLU A 6 -25.38 4.90 29.20
CA GLU A 6 -23.95 4.88 29.45
C GLU A 6 -23.25 5.04 28.09
N PRO A 7 -22.40 6.06 27.90
CA PRO A 7 -21.60 6.16 26.69
C PRO A 7 -20.64 4.98 26.69
N ILE A 8 -20.79 4.09 25.71
CA ILE A 8 -19.80 3.04 25.46
C ILE A 8 -18.47 3.77 25.22
N ALA A 9 -17.50 3.47 26.07
CA ALA A 9 -16.17 4.05 25.99
C ALA A 9 -15.54 3.79 24.62
N GLY A 10 -14.90 4.83 24.07
CA GLY A 10 -14.02 4.71 22.93
C GLY A 10 -14.70 5.03 21.61
N ILE A 11 -14.69 6.31 21.24
CA ILE A 11 -14.34 6.63 19.86
C ILE A 11 -13.06 5.85 19.58
N SER A 12 -13.18 4.79 18.79
CA SER A 12 -12.05 3.91 18.51
C SER A 12 -10.95 4.71 17.79
N PRO A 13 -9.67 4.34 17.92
CA PRO A 13 -8.53 5.07 17.36
C PRO A 13 -8.61 5.36 15.83
N TYR A 14 -9.61 4.82 15.14
CA TYR A 14 -9.94 5.00 13.72
C TYR A 14 -10.26 6.43 13.29
N GLU A 15 -10.52 7.38 14.19
CA GLU A 15 -10.79 8.77 13.77
C GLU A 15 -9.54 9.59 13.40
N ARG A 16 -8.32 9.13 13.70
CA ARG A 16 -7.10 9.96 13.53
C ARG A 16 -6.11 9.49 12.46
N GLY A 17 -6.31 8.32 11.84
CA GLY A 17 -5.40 7.83 10.80
C GLY A 17 -5.96 6.81 9.81
N TYR A 18 -7.22 6.40 9.97
CA TYR A 18 -7.86 5.35 9.17
C TYR A 18 -9.20 5.83 8.55
N LYS A 19 -9.43 7.15 8.50
CA LYS A 19 -10.71 7.72 8.05
C LYS A 19 -10.97 7.60 6.53
N PRO A 20 -10.00 7.06 5.76
CA PRO A 20 -10.33 6.24 4.59
C PRO A 20 -9.34 5.06 4.46
N ILE A 21 -9.17 4.21 5.49
CA ILE A 21 -8.40 2.98 5.30
C ILE A 21 -9.39 1.83 5.13
N GLY A 22 -9.56 1.46 3.88
CA GLY A 22 -10.38 0.37 3.44
C GLY A 22 -10.86 0.61 2.03
N TYR A 23 -10.75 -0.42 1.21
CA TYR A 23 -11.40 -0.53 -0.09
C TYR A 23 -12.92 -0.59 -0.02
N LEU A 24 -13.52 0.24 0.83
CA LEU A 24 -14.96 0.41 0.93
C LEU A 24 -15.55 0.97 -0.38
N GLU A 25 -14.74 1.66 -1.19
CA GLU A 25 -15.20 2.24 -2.47
C GLU A 25 -14.82 1.40 -3.69
N GLN A 26 -13.60 0.84 -3.79
CA GLN A 26 -13.17 0.05 -4.96
C GLN A 26 -11.95 -0.83 -4.71
N ILE A 27 -11.95 -2.09 -5.16
CA ILE A 27 -10.77 -2.98 -5.15
C ILE A 27 -9.69 -2.43 -6.08
N PRO A 28 -8.39 -2.42 -5.69
CA PRO A 28 -7.33 -1.94 -6.58
C PRO A 28 -7.24 -2.84 -7.80
N LEU A 29 -7.22 -2.21 -8.97
CA LEU A 29 -7.03 -2.92 -10.22
C LEU A 29 -5.57 -3.34 -10.34
N LEU A 30 -5.35 -4.62 -10.64
CA LEU A 30 -4.05 -5.12 -11.04
C LEU A 30 -3.70 -4.56 -12.43
N ARG A 31 -2.60 -3.80 -12.49
CA ARG A 31 -2.04 -3.30 -13.74
C ARG A 31 -0.90 -4.21 -14.21
N LEU A 32 -1.00 -4.71 -15.43
CA LEU A 32 0.11 -5.43 -16.05
C LEU A 32 1.12 -4.41 -16.61
N ILE A 33 2.39 -4.61 -16.32
CA ILE A 33 3.50 -3.83 -16.87
C ILE A 33 4.16 -4.62 -18.00
N ASP A 34 4.35 -3.95 -19.13
CA ASP A 34 5.06 -4.54 -20.26
C ASP A 34 6.56 -4.63 -19.96
N ALA A 35 7.26 -5.59 -20.55
CA ALA A 35 8.70 -5.76 -20.34
C ALA A 35 9.55 -4.53 -20.74
N ASP A 36 9.02 -3.69 -21.62
CA ASP A 36 9.65 -2.45 -22.07
C ASP A 36 9.30 -1.22 -21.19
N GLU A 37 8.33 -1.34 -20.28
CA GLU A 37 7.96 -0.28 -19.36
C GLU A 37 9.01 -0.16 -18.25
N LYS A 38 9.68 1.00 -18.16
CA LYS A 38 10.67 1.27 -17.13
C LYS A 38 10.06 2.03 -15.97
N LEU A 39 9.87 1.34 -14.84
CA LEU A 39 9.50 1.98 -13.60
C LEU A 39 10.64 2.88 -13.09
N ILE A 40 10.33 4.13 -12.71
CA ILE A 40 11.27 5.01 -12.04
C ILE A 40 11.37 4.57 -10.58
N VAL A 41 12.29 3.65 -10.28
CA VAL A 41 12.51 3.12 -8.93
C VAL A 41 13.71 3.80 -8.28
N VAL A 42 13.45 4.47 -7.16
CA VAL A 42 14.39 5.17 -6.32
C VAL A 42 14.78 4.28 -5.14
N LYS A 43 16.09 4.15 -4.91
CA LYS A 43 16.66 3.30 -3.84
C LYS A 43 17.33 4.08 -2.70
N THR A 44 17.22 5.41 -2.70
CA THR A 44 17.71 6.29 -1.64
C THR A 44 16.77 7.48 -1.44
N THR A 45 16.77 8.05 -0.24
CA THR A 45 16.00 9.27 0.11
C THR A 45 16.43 10.48 -0.71
N GLU A 46 17.73 10.60 -1.02
CA GLU A 46 18.29 11.71 -1.80
C GLU A 46 17.80 11.70 -3.25
N ALA A 47 17.84 10.54 -3.90
CA ALA A 47 17.41 10.38 -5.29
C ALA A 47 15.89 10.59 -5.46
N MET A 48 15.10 10.55 -4.38
CA MET A 48 13.67 10.85 -4.41
C MET A 48 13.43 12.30 -4.80
N LEU A 49 14.17 13.24 -4.21
CA LEU A 49 14.03 14.66 -4.50
C LEU A 49 14.45 14.99 -5.93
N GLU A 50 15.49 14.33 -6.42
CA GLU A 50 15.94 14.46 -7.82
C GLU A 50 14.88 13.92 -8.79
N ALA A 51 14.32 12.74 -8.51
CA ALA A 51 13.28 12.12 -9.34
C ALA A 51 12.01 13.00 -9.43
N LEU A 52 11.62 13.65 -8.32
CA LEU A 52 10.47 14.55 -8.26
C LEU A 52 10.62 15.78 -9.16
N GLN A 53 11.85 16.24 -9.38
CA GLN A 53 12.17 17.38 -10.24
C GLN A 53 12.24 17.00 -11.73
N LEU A 54 12.66 15.77 -12.04
CA LEU A 54 12.90 15.31 -13.41
C LEU A 54 11.66 14.73 -14.09
N SER A 55 10.85 13.96 -13.35
CA SER A 55 9.55 13.52 -13.83
C SER A 55 8.53 14.63 -13.57
N HIS A 56 7.52 14.77 -14.43
CA HIS A 56 6.36 15.65 -14.18
C HIS A 56 5.02 14.92 -14.23
N THR A 57 4.97 13.74 -14.85
CA THR A 57 3.73 13.02 -15.11
C THR A 57 3.76 11.56 -14.65
N GLU A 58 4.92 10.94 -14.60
CA GLU A 58 5.05 9.51 -14.30
C GLU A 58 5.12 9.25 -12.79
N PRO A 59 4.54 8.13 -12.30
CA PRO A 59 4.71 7.69 -10.93
C PRO A 59 6.19 7.47 -10.59
N ILE A 60 6.57 7.84 -9.37
CA ILE A 60 7.91 7.64 -8.84
C ILE A 60 7.81 6.64 -7.69
N TYR A 61 8.53 5.53 -7.83
CA TYR A 61 8.48 4.42 -6.91
C TYR A 61 9.67 4.48 -5.96
N ILE A 62 9.43 4.52 -4.66
CA ILE A 62 10.47 4.41 -3.63
C ILE A 62 10.49 2.96 -3.17
N ALA A 63 11.62 2.30 -3.30
CA ALA A 63 11.78 0.92 -2.84
C ALA A 63 11.54 0.84 -1.33
N ALA A 64 10.66 -0.06 -0.88
CA ALA A 64 10.25 -0.17 0.51
C ALA A 64 11.43 -0.47 1.45
N GLU A 65 12.46 -1.14 0.97
CA GLU A 65 13.68 -1.48 1.71
C GLU A 65 14.39 -0.24 2.25
N VAL A 66 14.28 0.90 1.55
CA VAL A 66 14.82 2.19 1.99
C VAL A 66 14.20 2.65 3.30
N LEU A 67 12.93 2.29 3.54
CA LEU A 67 12.18 2.69 4.73
C LEU A 67 12.24 1.65 5.85
N LEU A 68 12.95 0.54 5.65
CA LEU A 68 13.17 -0.47 6.69
C LEU A 68 14.28 -0.05 7.66
N ASP A 69 15.28 0.66 7.17
CA ASP A 69 16.34 1.23 8.00
C ASP A 69 15.84 2.48 8.75
N GLU A 70 16.06 2.53 10.07
CA GLU A 70 15.54 3.63 10.90
C GLU A 70 16.15 4.98 10.53
N ILE A 71 17.44 5.03 10.18
CA ILE A 71 18.11 6.30 9.83
C ILE A 71 17.48 6.88 8.55
N SER A 72 17.38 6.03 7.53
CA SER A 72 16.79 6.38 6.23
C SER A 72 15.30 6.75 6.35
N LYS A 73 14.56 6.07 7.25
CA LYS A 73 13.17 6.37 7.56
C LYS A 73 12.99 7.73 8.22
N GLU A 74 13.80 8.07 9.22
CA GLU A 74 13.74 9.39 9.86
C GLU A 74 14.09 10.51 8.87
N GLU A 75 15.10 10.27 8.03
CA GLU A 75 15.47 11.20 6.97
C GLU A 75 14.30 11.41 6.00
N PHE A 76 13.68 10.33 5.52
CA PHE A 76 12.49 10.36 4.67
C PHE A 76 11.38 11.20 5.30
N ILE A 77 11.02 10.92 6.56
CA ILE A 77 9.96 11.65 7.28
C ILE A 77 10.30 13.14 7.37
N SER A 78 11.56 13.49 7.64
CA SER A 78 11.98 14.89 7.78
C SER A 78 11.97 15.69 6.48
N LYS A 79 12.22 15.03 5.35
CA LYS A 79 12.32 15.64 4.00
C LYS A 79 11.09 15.42 3.15
N PHE A 80 10.08 14.71 3.66
CA PHE A 80 8.90 14.31 2.88
C PHE A 80 8.13 15.54 2.39
N VAL A 81 7.83 15.53 1.09
CA VAL A 81 6.95 16.50 0.45
C VAL A 81 5.79 15.72 -0.18
N PRO A 82 4.53 16.03 0.18
CA PRO A 82 3.37 15.40 -0.45
C PRO A 82 3.39 15.59 -1.97
N ASP A 83 3.32 14.48 -2.70
CA ASP A 83 3.20 14.48 -4.17
C ASP A 83 2.38 13.27 -4.61
N GLU A 84 1.38 13.50 -5.48
CA GLU A 84 0.46 12.46 -5.93
C GLU A 84 1.11 11.39 -6.82
N ARG A 85 2.36 11.58 -7.24
CA ARG A 85 3.12 10.62 -8.06
C ARG A 85 3.94 9.66 -7.21
N LEU A 86 4.18 9.98 -5.94
CA LEU A 86 4.98 9.13 -5.06
C LEU A 86 4.24 7.86 -4.69
N ARG A 87 4.92 6.72 -4.84
CA ARG A 87 4.47 5.40 -4.41
C ARG A 87 5.58 4.72 -3.64
N ILE A 88 5.23 3.99 -2.58
CA ILE A 88 6.16 3.04 -1.96
C ILE A 88 6.01 1.71 -2.70
N LEU A 89 7.06 1.23 -3.34
CA LEU A 89 7.07 -0.03 -4.05
C LEU A 89 7.51 -1.15 -3.13
N VAL A 90 6.64 -2.15 -2.95
CA VAL A 90 6.91 -3.36 -2.17
C VAL A 90 6.98 -4.53 -3.14
N SER A 91 8.14 -5.16 -3.25
CA SER A 91 8.25 -6.44 -3.95
C SER A 91 7.67 -7.52 -3.05
N CYS A 92 6.57 -8.14 -3.49
CA CYS A 92 6.01 -9.28 -2.79
C CYS A 92 6.99 -10.45 -2.90
N THR A 93 7.25 -11.10 -1.77
CA THR A 93 8.01 -12.35 -1.74
C THR A 93 7.14 -13.42 -1.11
N SER A 94 7.53 -14.68 -1.29
CA SER A 94 6.77 -15.84 -0.82
C SER A 94 6.57 -15.94 0.71
N ASP A 95 7.11 -15.02 1.52
CA ASP A 95 6.75 -14.91 2.93
C ASP A 95 5.43 -14.15 3.12
N THR A 96 4.36 -14.94 3.14
CA THR A 96 2.97 -14.56 3.33
C THR A 96 2.69 -13.62 4.51
N PHE A 97 3.21 -13.91 5.71
CA PHE A 97 2.87 -13.10 6.89
C PHE A 97 3.82 -11.91 7.02
N GLY A 98 5.06 -12.06 6.54
CA GLY A 98 6.03 -10.98 6.44
C GLY A 98 5.48 -9.79 5.67
N ILE A 99 4.77 -10.01 4.55
CA ILE A 99 4.24 -8.91 3.75
C ILE A 99 3.15 -8.11 4.47
N ILE A 100 2.27 -8.77 5.22
CA ILE A 100 1.19 -8.10 5.96
C ILE A 100 1.80 -7.19 7.04
N ALA A 101 2.78 -7.71 7.80
CA ALA A 101 3.48 -6.94 8.81
C ALA A 101 4.25 -5.76 8.20
N LEU A 102 4.95 -6.00 7.09
CA LEU A 102 5.67 -4.97 6.34
C LEU A 102 4.77 -3.82 5.92
N LEU A 103 3.65 -4.13 5.25
CA LEU A 103 2.71 -3.12 4.75
C LEU A 103 2.10 -2.30 5.89
N ARG A 104 1.78 -2.93 7.02
CA ARG A 104 1.29 -2.22 8.23
C ARG A 104 2.35 -1.30 8.82
N ASN A 105 3.61 -1.73 8.87
CA ASN A 105 4.73 -0.89 9.31
C ASN A 105 4.94 0.31 8.39
N LEU A 106 4.87 0.12 7.07
CA LEU A 106 4.98 1.21 6.09
C LEU A 106 3.81 2.19 6.23
N ARG A 107 2.58 1.71 6.41
CA ARG A 107 1.43 2.59 6.67
C ARG A 107 1.59 3.41 7.93
N ALA A 108 2.15 2.84 9.00
CA ALA A 108 2.37 3.55 10.25
C ALA A 108 3.29 4.79 10.07
N ILE A 109 4.16 4.80 9.05
CA ILE A 109 4.97 5.98 8.69
C ILE A 109 4.08 7.17 8.34
N SER A 110 2.94 6.95 7.65
CA SER A 110 1.99 8.02 7.29
C SER A 110 1.50 8.82 8.51
N GLY A 111 1.34 8.16 9.66
CA GLY A 111 0.95 8.81 10.92
C GLY A 111 2.03 9.73 11.51
N ARG A 112 3.25 9.68 10.98
CA ARG A 112 4.39 10.51 11.38
C ARG A 112 4.71 11.62 10.37
N LEU A 113 4.08 11.59 9.19
CA LEU A 113 4.27 12.60 8.16
C LEU A 113 3.48 13.87 8.49
N THR A 114 3.95 14.98 7.93
CA THR A 114 3.24 16.26 8.02
C THR A 114 1.85 16.13 7.39
N GLN A 115 0.87 16.78 8.01
CA GLN A 115 -0.52 16.86 7.54
C GLN A 115 -1.26 15.51 7.47
N ASN A 116 -0.80 14.46 8.17
CA ASN A 116 -1.39 13.11 8.11
C ASN A 116 -1.54 12.61 6.66
N THR A 117 -0.56 12.92 5.82
CA THR A 117 -0.57 12.53 4.40
C THR A 117 -0.51 11.01 4.28
N GLN A 118 -1.41 10.43 3.49
CA GLN A 118 -1.41 8.99 3.21
C GLN A 118 -0.27 8.64 2.23
N LEU A 119 0.61 7.72 2.64
CA LEU A 119 1.53 7.09 1.70
C LEU A 119 0.78 6.07 0.86
N ARG A 120 0.85 6.23 -0.45
CA ARG A 120 0.32 5.25 -1.41
C ARG A 120 1.34 4.12 -1.58
N ILE A 121 0.92 2.90 -1.32
CA ILE A 121 1.74 1.69 -1.41
C ILE A 121 1.34 0.91 -2.66
N CYS A 122 2.33 0.54 -3.48
CA CYS A 122 2.18 -0.28 -4.65
C CYS A 122 2.88 -1.62 -4.42
N CYS A 123 2.15 -2.72 -4.58
CA CYS A 123 2.70 -4.07 -4.45
C CYS A 123 3.01 -4.64 -5.84
N TYR A 124 4.24 -5.13 -6.01
CA TYR A 124 4.66 -5.91 -7.16
C TYR A 124 4.45 -7.39 -6.87
N ILE A 125 3.54 -8.03 -7.59
CA ILE A 125 3.13 -9.42 -7.33
C ILE A 125 3.54 -10.35 -8.47
N HIS A 126 3.78 -11.61 -8.13
CA HIS A 126 4.18 -12.69 -9.04
C HIS A 126 3.26 -13.92 -8.93
N SER A 127 2.32 -13.93 -7.98
CA SER A 127 1.39 -15.05 -7.79
C SER A 127 0.03 -14.59 -7.27
N PHE A 128 -0.98 -15.44 -7.45
CA PHE A 128 -2.31 -15.15 -6.93
C PHE A 128 -2.34 -15.12 -5.39
N GLY A 129 -1.48 -15.90 -4.73
CA GLY A 129 -1.33 -15.82 -3.27
C GLY A 129 -0.85 -14.43 -2.83
N GLU A 130 0.19 -13.92 -3.46
CA GLU A 130 0.70 -12.56 -3.19
C GLU A 130 -0.34 -11.48 -3.49
N TYR A 131 -1.14 -11.66 -4.56
CA TYR A 131 -2.29 -10.79 -4.85
C TYR A 131 -3.23 -10.73 -3.63
N LEU A 132 -3.69 -11.89 -3.13
CA LEU A 132 -4.60 -11.93 -1.99
C LEU A 132 -3.97 -11.30 -0.74
N TYR A 133 -2.70 -11.55 -0.44
CA TYR A 133 -2.04 -10.99 0.74
C TYR A 133 -1.84 -9.48 0.65
N ALA A 134 -1.50 -8.96 -0.53
CA ALA A 134 -1.40 -7.53 -0.76
C ALA A 134 -2.76 -6.84 -0.56
N LEU A 135 -3.86 -7.48 -1.01
CA LEU A 135 -5.23 -6.99 -0.78
C LEU A 135 -5.67 -7.07 0.68
N ILE A 136 -5.39 -8.18 1.36
CA ILE A 136 -5.61 -8.37 2.79
C ILE A 136 -4.95 -7.24 3.59
N ALA A 137 -3.70 -6.94 3.24
CA ALA A 137 -2.93 -5.85 3.82
C ALA A 137 -3.32 -4.48 3.26
N GLN A 138 -4.31 -4.42 2.37
CA GLN A 138 -4.94 -3.22 1.78
C GLN A 138 -4.01 -2.33 0.94
N THR A 139 -2.97 -2.89 0.30
CA THR A 139 -2.07 -2.15 -0.64
C THR A 139 -2.88 -1.22 -1.53
N ASP A 140 -2.45 0.01 -1.85
CA ASP A 140 -3.23 1.00 -2.64
C ASP A 140 -3.21 0.72 -4.16
N GLU A 141 -2.13 0.12 -4.65
CA GLU A 141 -1.94 -0.24 -6.06
C GLU A 141 -1.31 -1.64 -6.18
N LEU A 142 -1.51 -2.27 -7.34
CA LEU A 142 -0.99 -3.58 -7.69
C LEU A 142 -0.42 -3.58 -9.09
N ILE A 143 0.79 -4.10 -9.24
CA ILE A 143 1.46 -4.29 -10.53
C ILE A 143 2.01 -5.71 -10.64
N ALA A 144 2.05 -6.24 -11.86
CA ALA A 144 2.69 -7.50 -12.19
C ALA A 144 3.20 -7.47 -13.63
N ASP A 145 4.20 -8.28 -13.97
CA ASP A 145 4.66 -8.42 -15.34
C ASP A 145 3.56 -8.92 -16.27
N GLU A 146 3.62 -8.58 -17.56
CA GLU A 146 2.70 -9.12 -18.57
C GLU A 146 2.74 -10.66 -18.64
N SER A 147 3.88 -11.28 -18.28
CA SER A 147 3.98 -12.75 -18.13
C SER A 147 3.00 -13.31 -17.10
N GLU A 148 2.59 -12.51 -16.13
CA GLU A 148 1.66 -12.85 -15.06
C GLU A 148 0.19 -12.57 -15.43
N ARG A 149 -0.14 -12.48 -16.72
CA ARG A 149 -1.51 -12.28 -17.21
C ARG A 149 -2.51 -13.31 -16.67
N HIS A 150 -2.05 -14.48 -16.23
CA HIS A 150 -2.91 -15.47 -15.59
C HIS A 150 -3.54 -14.97 -14.28
N LEU A 151 -2.95 -13.98 -13.60
CA LEU A 151 -3.50 -13.37 -12.37
C LEU A 151 -4.83 -12.66 -12.60
N ILE A 152 -5.09 -12.18 -13.82
CA ILE A 152 -6.35 -11.54 -14.22
C ILE A 152 -7.29 -12.51 -14.95
N SER A 153 -7.08 -13.83 -14.87
CA SER A 153 -7.97 -14.80 -15.50
C SER A 153 -9.40 -14.73 -14.91
N PRO A 154 -10.44 -15.10 -15.68
CA PRO A 154 -11.80 -15.13 -15.16
C PRO A 154 -11.97 -15.99 -13.89
N GLU A 155 -11.21 -17.09 -13.78
CA GLU A 155 -11.23 -17.98 -12.62
C GLU A 155 -10.66 -17.29 -11.37
N ASN A 156 -9.53 -16.58 -11.53
CA ASN A 156 -8.91 -15.82 -10.45
C ASN A 156 -9.75 -14.61 -10.04
N GLN A 157 -10.39 -13.94 -10.99
CA GLN A 157 -11.35 -12.86 -10.70
C GLN A 157 -12.58 -13.38 -9.95
N LEU A 158 -13.12 -14.53 -10.36
CA LEU A 158 -14.22 -15.18 -9.66
C LEU A 158 -13.81 -15.57 -8.23
N LEU A 159 -12.63 -16.17 -8.08
CA LEU A 159 -12.10 -16.53 -6.76
C LEU A 159 -11.96 -15.28 -5.88
N LEU A 160 -11.34 -14.22 -6.40
CA LEU A 160 -11.18 -12.95 -5.68
C LEU A 160 -12.52 -12.39 -5.21
N ALA A 161 -13.52 -12.31 -6.09
CA ALA A 161 -14.85 -11.80 -5.77
C ALA A 161 -15.55 -12.59 -4.64
N ASN A 162 -15.19 -13.87 -4.46
CA ASN A 162 -15.79 -14.76 -3.45
C ASN A 162 -14.94 -14.92 -2.17
N THR A 163 -13.74 -14.33 -2.10
CA THR A 163 -12.83 -14.49 -0.93
C THR A 163 -13.19 -13.60 0.27
N LEU A 164 -14.15 -12.68 0.13
CA LEU A 164 -14.55 -11.67 1.14
C LEU A 164 -13.43 -10.74 1.66
N ILE A 165 -12.18 -10.94 1.25
CA ILE A 165 -11.04 -10.13 1.69
C ILE A 165 -11.19 -8.66 1.29
N CYS A 166 -11.83 -8.41 0.15
CA CYS A 166 -12.10 -7.07 -0.34
C CYS A 166 -13.23 -6.38 0.42
N ASN A 167 -14.04 -7.13 1.18
CA ASN A 167 -15.17 -6.63 1.94
C ASN A 167 -14.86 -6.53 3.45
N THR A 168 -13.61 -6.83 3.84
CA THR A 168 -13.17 -6.84 5.25
C THR A 168 -11.96 -5.94 5.42
N ILE A 169 -12.03 -5.03 6.38
CA ILE A 169 -10.90 -4.16 6.73
C ILE A 169 -9.95 -4.95 7.63
N ASP A 170 -8.69 -5.08 7.20
CA ASP A 170 -7.58 -5.66 7.96
C ASP A 170 -7.96 -6.99 8.69
N PRO A 171 -8.24 -8.07 7.94
CA PRO A 171 -8.84 -9.29 8.50
C PRO A 171 -7.93 -10.07 9.47
N PHE A 172 -6.66 -9.69 9.62
CA PHE A 172 -5.69 -10.32 10.52
C PHE A 172 -5.18 -9.34 11.58
N TYR A 173 -6.03 -8.42 12.06
CA TYR A 173 -5.77 -7.62 13.26
C TYR A 173 -5.91 -8.44 14.55
#